data_AF-A0A1C9KCY3-F1
#
_entry.id   AF-A0A1C9KCY3-F1
#
_cell.length_a   1.000
_cell.length_b   1.000
_cell.length_c   1.000
_cell.angle_alpha   90.00
_cell.angle_beta   90.00
_cell.angle_gamma   90.00
#
_symmetry.space_group_name_H-M   'P 1'
#
loop_
_entity.id
_entity.type
_entity.pdbx_description
1 polymer ?
#
loop_
_entity_poly.entity_id
_entity_poly.type
_entity_poly.pdbx_seq_one_letter_code
_entity_poly.pdbx_strand_id
1 'polypeptide(L)'
;MDPTTTNNFNEQENQQLPEMYFGYITDDVFFQSDVDSKENQSVPEVFQGTETGENLDTVPAWMSEILTYEPPQDVAENNSEMYSPAPSSVGSSFSYTTNDNNELADREKFLCSLAGLGVTEEELAELGVKELNRLLKSKGLSTEEQSRIKYRRRTLKNRGYAHNCRIKRISQKKSLEETNWELVQDLENLRKELEASKRERDMYKRKYENLYAMVMKQKKSR
;
A
#
# COMPACT_ATOMS: atom_id res chain seq x y z
N MET A 1 -48.58 16.09 43.61
CA MET A 1 -48.13 16.58 42.30
C MET A 1 -47.61 15.35 41.58
N ASP A 2 -48.46 14.80 40.74
CA ASP A 2 -48.33 13.55 40.00
C ASP A 2 -48.77 13.85 38.55
N PRO A 3 -48.52 12.97 37.56
CA PRO A 3 -47.74 13.29 36.36
C PRO A 3 -48.60 13.56 35.12
N THR A 4 -48.04 14.26 34.12
CA THR A 4 -48.64 14.39 32.79
C THR A 4 -47.73 13.79 31.72
N THR A 5 -48.24 12.69 31.17
CA THR A 5 -47.97 11.96 29.93
C THR A 5 -47.95 12.82 28.65
N THR A 6 -47.11 12.46 27.66
CA THR A 6 -47.41 12.15 26.22
C THR A 6 -46.09 11.96 25.43
N ASN A 7 -45.77 10.77 24.90
CA ASN A 7 -46.04 10.23 23.53
C ASN A 7 -45.32 11.03 22.40
N ASN A 8 -44.70 10.48 21.34
CA ASN A 8 -44.74 9.14 20.72
C ASN A 8 -43.64 9.03 19.61
N PHE A 9 -43.19 7.80 19.34
CA PHE A 9 -42.78 7.20 18.04
C PHE A 9 -41.83 7.93 17.07
N ASN A 10 -40.66 7.31 16.81
CA ASN A 10 -40.48 6.58 15.54
C ASN A 10 -39.28 5.61 15.61
N GLU A 11 -39.60 4.33 15.63
CA GLU A 11 -38.71 3.24 15.26
C GLU A 11 -38.48 3.28 13.74
N GLN A 12 -37.23 3.24 13.30
CA GLN A 12 -36.88 2.67 12.01
C GLN A 12 -35.70 1.72 12.19
N GLU A 13 -36.02 0.44 12.04
CA GLU A 13 -35.12 -0.65 11.70
C GLU A 13 -34.20 -0.25 10.54
N ASN A 14 -32.91 -0.61 10.62
CA ASN A 14 -32.14 -0.93 9.43
C ASN A 14 -31.06 -1.98 9.73
N GLN A 15 -31.48 -3.22 9.54
CA GLN A 15 -30.77 -4.35 8.89
C GLN A 15 -29.24 -4.24 8.76
N GLN A 16 -28.55 -4.94 9.68
CA GLN A 16 -27.59 -6.03 9.44
C GLN A 16 -26.66 -5.94 8.20
N LEU A 17 -25.37 -5.65 8.43
CA LEU A 17 -24.26 -6.12 7.60
C LEU A 17 -23.35 -7.01 8.48
N PRO A 18 -22.97 -8.22 8.04
CA PRO A 18 -22.18 -9.13 8.87
C PRO A 18 -20.75 -8.59 9.04
N GLU A 19 -20.26 -8.60 10.28
CA GLU A 19 -18.85 -8.42 10.60
C GLU A 19 -18.04 -9.50 9.88
N MET A 20 -17.40 -9.13 8.77
CA MET A 20 -16.36 -9.95 8.14
C MET A 20 -15.10 -9.82 8.98
N TYR A 21 -15.06 -10.52 10.12
CA TYR A 21 -13.85 -10.74 10.90
C TYR A 21 -12.94 -11.66 10.08
N PHE A 22 -12.18 -11.08 9.15
CA PHE A 22 -11.09 -11.76 8.49
C PHE A 22 -10.05 -12.09 9.55
N GLY A 23 -9.93 -13.39 9.86
CA GLY A 23 -8.97 -13.90 10.82
C GLY A 23 -7.57 -13.37 10.52
N TYR A 24 -6.98 -12.75 11.52
CA TYR A 24 -5.54 -12.55 11.60
C TYR A 24 -4.89 -13.93 11.47
N ILE A 25 -4.34 -14.24 10.30
CA ILE A 25 -3.33 -15.29 10.20
C ILE A 25 -2.04 -14.63 10.66
N THR A 26 -1.85 -14.66 11.98
CA THR A 26 -0.52 -14.67 12.57
C THR A 26 0.13 -15.98 12.14
N ASP A 27 1.18 -15.92 11.35
CA ASP A 27 2.25 -16.90 11.43
C ASP A 27 3.55 -16.23 10.96
N ASP A 28 4.38 -16.00 11.97
CA ASP A 28 5.82 -15.81 11.87
C ASP A 28 6.42 -16.80 10.86
N VAL A 29 6.76 -16.31 9.68
CA VAL A 29 7.73 -16.95 8.80
C VAL A 29 8.74 -15.90 8.35
N PHE A 30 9.68 -15.68 9.26
CA PHE A 30 11.11 -15.52 8.95
C PHE A 30 11.45 -14.37 7.99
N PHE A 31 11.36 -13.15 8.48
CA PHE A 31 12.35 -12.13 8.13
C PHE A 31 13.38 -12.14 9.26
N GLN A 32 14.47 -12.90 9.07
CA GLN A 32 15.71 -12.60 9.78
C GLN A 32 16.10 -11.22 9.28
N SER A 33 15.82 -10.22 10.09
CA SER A 33 16.24 -8.86 9.85
C SER A 33 17.75 -8.82 10.03
N ASP A 34 18.49 -8.90 8.94
CA ASP A 34 19.89 -8.46 8.90
C ASP A 34 19.87 -6.93 9.03
N VAL A 35 19.62 -6.46 10.25
CA VAL A 35 19.97 -5.10 10.67
C VAL A 35 21.44 -5.17 11.04
N ASP A 36 22.29 -5.09 10.00
CA ASP A 36 23.69 -4.79 10.22
C ASP A 36 23.78 -3.37 10.80
N SER A 37 24.01 -3.34 12.11
CA SER A 37 24.48 -2.17 12.82
C SER A 37 25.87 -1.80 12.29
N LYS A 38 25.92 -0.88 11.33
CA LYS A 38 27.13 -0.11 11.04
C LYS A 38 26.88 1.35 11.38
N GLU A 39 27.29 1.64 12.61
CA GLU A 39 27.81 2.92 13.08
C GLU A 39 28.40 3.80 11.96
N ASN A 40 27.93 5.04 11.92
CA ASN A 40 28.66 6.28 11.61
C ASN A 40 29.96 6.19 10.79
N GLN A 41 29.86 6.60 9.52
CA GLN A 41 30.75 7.53 8.80
C GLN A 41 30.37 7.41 7.31
N SER A 42 29.58 8.32 6.77
CA SER A 42 30.16 9.50 6.11
C SER A 42 29.10 10.60 6.04
N VAL A 43 29.28 11.59 6.91
CA VAL A 43 28.61 12.88 6.81
C VAL A 43 29.07 13.49 5.48
N PRO A 44 28.18 13.91 4.56
CA PRO A 44 28.61 14.71 3.43
C PRO A 44 29.21 16.00 3.99
N GLU A 45 30.43 16.24 3.52
CA GLU A 45 31.34 17.32 3.84
C GLU A 45 30.64 18.65 4.15
N VAL A 46 31.03 19.24 5.27
CA VAL A 46 30.66 20.59 5.72
C VAL A 46 30.64 21.53 4.51
N PHE A 47 29.44 22.00 4.15
CA PHE A 47 29.28 23.11 3.23
C PHE A 47 29.98 24.31 3.85
N GLN A 48 31.21 24.58 3.40
CA GLN A 48 31.99 25.74 3.80
C GLN A 48 31.21 26.96 3.34
N GLY A 49 30.64 27.68 4.31
CA GLY A 49 29.96 28.94 4.06
C GLY A 49 30.91 29.91 3.39
N THR A 50 30.67 30.18 2.11
CA THR A 50 31.17 31.41 1.51
C THR A 50 30.32 32.55 2.07
N GLU A 51 30.97 33.40 2.86
CA GLU A 51 30.43 34.65 3.38
C GLU A 51 30.03 35.57 2.21
N THR A 52 28.82 35.40 1.71
CA THR A 52 28.13 36.42 0.95
C THR A 52 26.78 36.59 1.62
N GLY A 53 26.44 37.82 2.02
CA GLY A 53 25.23 38.12 2.76
C GLY A 53 23.99 37.66 2.00
N GLU A 54 23.50 36.47 2.33
CA GLU A 54 22.33 35.91 1.70
C GLU A 54 21.09 36.38 2.44
N ASN A 55 20.30 37.10 1.67
CA ASN A 55 18.95 37.53 1.94
C ASN A 55 18.13 36.39 2.58
N LEU A 56 17.61 36.62 3.79
CA LEU A 56 16.81 35.65 4.57
C LEU A 56 15.49 35.25 3.89
N ASP A 57 15.17 35.86 2.73
CA ASP A 57 13.99 35.59 1.93
C ASP A 57 14.25 34.58 0.80
N THR A 58 15.50 34.15 0.56
CA THR A 58 15.82 33.17 -0.48
C THR A 58 15.78 31.75 0.07
N VAL A 59 14.65 31.07 -0.11
CA VAL A 59 14.53 29.65 0.21
C VAL A 59 15.31 28.78 -0.80
N PRO A 60 15.97 27.71 -0.36
CA PRO A 60 16.67 26.79 -1.26
C PRO A 60 15.74 26.19 -2.32
N ALA A 61 16.28 25.84 -3.49
CA ALA A 61 15.49 25.33 -4.62
C ALA A 61 14.59 24.13 -4.28
N TRP A 62 15.07 23.20 -3.44
CA TRP A 62 14.29 22.04 -2.98
C TRP A 62 13.09 22.42 -2.08
N MET A 63 13.18 23.56 -1.39
CA MET A 63 12.11 24.07 -0.55
C MET A 63 11.07 24.82 -1.40
N SER A 64 11.51 25.54 -2.44
CA SER A 64 10.61 26.16 -3.43
C SER A 64 9.73 25.14 -4.14
N GLU A 65 10.29 23.99 -4.55
CA GLU A 65 9.56 22.92 -5.22
C GLU A 65 8.43 22.33 -4.33
N ILE A 66 8.68 22.23 -3.02
CA ILE A 66 7.67 21.80 -2.03
C ILE A 66 6.60 22.87 -1.84
N LEU A 67 6.95 24.17 -1.84
CA LEU A 67 5.97 25.27 -1.72
C LEU A 67 5.08 25.43 -2.96
N THR A 68 5.58 25.03 -4.15
CA THR A 68 4.84 25.08 -5.42
C THR A 68 4.19 23.76 -5.80
N TYR A 69 4.29 22.72 -4.97
CA TYR A 69 3.61 21.45 -5.21
C TYR A 69 2.10 21.67 -5.16
N GLU A 70 1.50 21.75 -6.34
CA GLU A 70 0.06 21.70 -6.55
C GLU A 70 -0.28 20.25 -6.91
N PRO A 71 -0.97 19.50 -6.03
CA PRO A 71 -1.35 18.13 -6.33
C PRO A 71 -2.23 18.13 -7.60
N PRO A 72 -2.01 17.23 -8.57
CA PRO A 72 -2.79 17.19 -9.80
C PRO A 72 -4.30 17.20 -9.51
N GLN A 73 -4.99 18.25 -9.95
CA GLN A 73 -6.45 18.30 -9.93
C GLN A 73 -6.98 17.48 -11.11
N ASP A 74 -7.04 16.15 -10.96
CA ASP A 74 -7.86 15.27 -11.76
C ASP A 74 -7.77 13.84 -11.20
N VAL A 75 -8.61 13.52 -10.20
CA VAL A 75 -9.12 12.15 -9.94
C VAL A 75 -10.37 12.20 -9.06
N ALA A 76 -11.31 13.09 -9.38
CA ALA A 76 -12.70 12.90 -9.00
C ALA A 76 -13.47 12.58 -10.29
N GLU A 77 -14.19 11.45 -10.28
CA GLU A 77 -15.04 10.94 -11.36
C GLU A 77 -14.33 10.08 -12.43
N ASN A 78 -14.00 8.84 -12.06
CA ASN A 78 -14.42 7.65 -12.83
C ASN A 78 -14.24 6.37 -12.00
N ASN A 79 -15.14 6.17 -11.05
CA ASN A 79 -15.39 4.84 -10.49
C ASN A 79 -16.22 4.05 -11.50
N SER A 80 -15.56 3.36 -12.45
CA SER A 80 -16.00 2.10 -13.07
C SER A 80 -15.13 1.75 -14.29
N GLU A 81 -13.84 1.50 -14.11
CA GLU A 81 -13.09 0.67 -15.08
C GLU A 81 -12.65 -0.64 -14.43
N MET A 82 -13.66 -1.48 -14.31
CA MET A 82 -13.60 -2.91 -14.44
C MET A 82 -12.73 -3.31 -15.66
N TYR A 83 -11.50 -3.76 -15.39
CA TYR A 83 -10.57 -4.49 -16.28
C TYR A 83 -10.06 -3.79 -17.56
N SER A 84 -8.74 -3.89 -17.74
CA SER A 84 -8.23 -4.61 -18.92
C SER A 84 -7.08 -5.54 -18.52
N PRO A 85 -7.15 -6.85 -18.84
CA PRO A 85 -5.92 -7.62 -18.97
C PRO A 85 -5.11 -6.98 -20.10
N ALA A 86 -3.79 -6.92 -19.95
CA ALA A 86 -2.90 -6.40 -20.98
C ALA A 86 -3.29 -6.94 -22.38
N PRO A 87 -3.21 -6.13 -23.46
CA PRO A 87 -3.39 -6.67 -24.79
C PRO A 87 -2.38 -7.81 -24.97
N SER A 88 -2.87 -9.03 -25.12
CA SER A 88 -2.09 -10.19 -25.54
C SER A 88 -1.67 -9.96 -26.99
N SER A 89 -0.65 -9.13 -27.20
CA SER A 89 -0.02 -8.87 -28.48
C SER A 89 1.47 -8.64 -28.28
N VAL A 90 2.14 -9.68 -27.79
CA VAL A 90 3.49 -10.01 -28.21
C VAL A 90 3.45 -11.51 -28.48
N GLY A 91 3.35 -11.84 -29.76
CA GLY A 91 3.39 -13.20 -30.26
C GLY A 91 4.72 -13.84 -29.86
N SER A 92 4.71 -14.58 -28.76
CA SER A 92 5.65 -15.66 -28.56
C SER A 92 5.11 -16.84 -29.34
N SER A 93 5.56 -16.99 -30.59
CA SER A 93 5.37 -18.23 -31.35
C SER A 93 6.16 -19.34 -30.68
N PHE A 94 5.63 -19.85 -29.57
CA PHE A 94 5.94 -21.18 -29.11
C PHE A 94 4.89 -22.09 -29.76
N SER A 95 5.33 -22.84 -30.76
CA SER A 95 4.49 -23.82 -31.44
C SER A 95 4.14 -24.94 -30.47
N TYR A 96 2.99 -24.86 -29.81
CA TYR A 96 2.34 -26.04 -29.29
C TYR A 96 1.75 -26.74 -30.51
N THR A 97 2.31 -27.89 -30.91
CA THR A 97 1.61 -28.78 -31.83
C THR A 97 0.39 -29.32 -31.08
N THR A 98 -0.73 -28.62 -31.15
CA THR A 98 -1.98 -29.02 -30.50
C THR A 98 -2.60 -30.16 -31.32
N ASN A 99 -2.36 -31.39 -30.85
CA ASN A 99 -3.20 -32.51 -31.22
C ASN A 99 -4.38 -32.50 -30.23
N ASP A 100 -5.44 -31.75 -30.57
CA ASP A 100 -6.58 -31.44 -29.69
C ASP A 100 -7.26 -32.68 -29.05
N ASN A 101 -7.10 -33.85 -29.65
CA ASN A 101 -7.63 -35.12 -29.11
C ASN A 101 -6.89 -35.61 -27.85
N ASN A 102 -5.66 -35.15 -27.61
CA ASN A 102 -4.83 -35.66 -26.51
C ASN A 102 -5.03 -34.88 -25.19
N GLU A 103 -5.44 -33.61 -25.28
CA GLU A 103 -5.57 -32.74 -24.09
C GLU A 103 -6.75 -33.15 -23.20
N LEU A 104 -7.86 -33.58 -23.81
CA LEU A 104 -9.03 -34.07 -23.07
C LEU A 104 -8.72 -35.40 -22.36
N ALA A 105 -8.02 -36.32 -23.04
CA ALA A 105 -7.60 -37.59 -22.48
C ALA A 105 -6.58 -37.41 -21.34
N ASP A 106 -5.64 -36.47 -21.48
CA ASP A 106 -4.69 -36.14 -20.42
C ASP A 106 -5.37 -35.49 -19.21
N ARG A 107 -6.40 -34.67 -19.44
CA ARG A 107 -7.25 -34.10 -18.38
C ARG A 107 -8.02 -35.19 -17.64
N GLU A 108 -8.62 -36.14 -18.36
CA GLU A 108 -9.35 -37.27 -17.76
C GLU A 108 -8.43 -38.18 -16.95
N LYS A 109 -7.24 -38.52 -17.48
CA LYS A 109 -6.21 -39.28 -16.73
C LYS A 109 -5.79 -38.56 -15.45
N PHE A 110 -5.64 -37.24 -15.50
CA PHE A 110 -5.34 -36.44 -14.32
C PHE A 110 -6.48 -36.51 -13.29
N LEU A 111 -7.74 -36.30 -13.71
CA LEU A 111 -8.89 -36.37 -12.81
C LEU A 111 -9.04 -37.74 -12.16
N CYS A 112 -8.75 -38.82 -12.91
CA CYS A 112 -8.73 -40.18 -12.37
C CYS A 112 -7.61 -40.37 -11.33
N SER A 113 -6.40 -39.87 -11.62
CA SER A 113 -5.27 -39.90 -10.67
C SER A 113 -5.57 -39.10 -9.40
N LEU A 114 -6.23 -37.95 -9.53
CA LEU A 114 -6.62 -37.08 -8.42
C LEU A 114 -7.74 -37.72 -7.59
N ALA A 115 -8.75 -38.30 -8.23
CA ALA A 115 -9.80 -39.07 -7.56
C ALA A 115 -9.24 -40.28 -6.81
N GLY A 116 -8.22 -40.95 -7.36
CA GLY A 116 -7.50 -42.04 -6.67
C GLY A 116 -6.76 -41.61 -5.40
N LEU A 117 -6.37 -40.33 -5.32
CA LEU A 117 -5.83 -39.72 -4.10
C LEU A 117 -6.92 -39.35 -3.09
N GLY A 118 -8.17 -39.17 -3.54
CA GLY A 118 -9.29 -38.77 -2.69
C GLY A 118 -9.17 -37.33 -2.20
N VAL A 119 -8.53 -36.45 -2.98
CA VAL A 119 -8.35 -35.03 -2.65
C VAL A 119 -8.87 -34.16 -3.79
N THR A 120 -9.34 -32.96 -3.44
CA THR A 120 -9.76 -31.93 -4.40
C THR A 120 -8.57 -31.15 -4.95
N GLU A 121 -8.79 -30.29 -5.96
CA GLU A 121 -7.73 -29.42 -6.47
C GLU A 121 -7.30 -28.40 -5.41
N GLU A 122 -8.24 -27.89 -4.63
CA GLU A 122 -8.02 -26.97 -3.51
C GLU A 122 -7.14 -27.62 -2.46
N GLU A 123 -7.52 -28.80 -1.97
CA GLU A 123 -6.73 -29.54 -0.99
C GLU A 123 -5.34 -29.91 -1.54
N LEU A 124 -5.23 -30.28 -2.83
CA LEU A 124 -3.95 -30.57 -3.46
C LEU A 124 -2.97 -29.38 -3.39
N ALA A 125 -3.47 -28.15 -3.53
CA ALA A 125 -2.66 -26.94 -3.41
C ALA A 125 -2.19 -26.71 -1.96
N GLU A 126 -3.02 -27.05 -0.98
CA GLU A 126 -2.76 -26.87 0.46
C GLU A 126 -1.80 -27.94 1.01
N LEU A 127 -1.81 -29.16 0.46
CA LEU A 127 -0.96 -30.25 0.93
C LEU A 127 0.52 -29.85 1.03
N GLY A 128 1.10 -30.13 2.19
CA GLY A 128 2.55 -30.04 2.43
C GLY A 128 3.32 -31.01 1.55
N VAL A 129 4.59 -30.71 1.26
CA VAL A 129 5.42 -31.55 0.36
C VAL A 129 5.59 -32.97 0.90
N LYS A 130 5.79 -33.12 2.22
CA LYS A 130 5.93 -34.43 2.87
C LYS A 130 4.63 -35.23 2.77
N GLU A 131 3.49 -34.59 3.04
CA GLU A 131 2.19 -35.24 3.02
C GLU A 131 1.78 -35.67 1.61
N LEU A 132 1.96 -34.79 0.62
CA LEU A 132 1.75 -35.15 -0.78
C LEU A 132 2.60 -36.37 -1.18
N ASN A 133 3.89 -36.36 -0.86
CA ASN A 133 4.76 -37.49 -1.20
C ASN A 133 4.37 -38.78 -0.48
N ARG A 134 3.84 -38.71 0.75
CA ARG A 134 3.29 -39.86 1.47
C ARG A 134 2.07 -40.42 0.75
N LEU A 135 1.11 -39.57 0.38
CA LEU A 135 -0.10 -39.95 -0.35
C LEU A 135 0.23 -40.60 -1.70
N LEU A 136 1.08 -39.95 -2.50
CA LEU A 136 1.53 -40.43 -3.81
C LEU A 136 2.14 -41.85 -3.74
N LYS A 137 2.96 -42.12 -2.71
CA LYS A 137 3.58 -43.44 -2.50
C LYS A 137 2.60 -44.47 -1.94
N SER A 138 1.79 -44.09 -0.96
CA SER A 138 0.83 -44.99 -0.30
C SER A 138 -0.24 -45.51 -1.25
N LYS A 139 -0.60 -44.73 -2.27
CA LYS A 139 -1.54 -45.10 -3.34
C LYS A 139 -0.89 -45.85 -4.49
N GLY A 140 0.43 -46.05 -4.47
CA GLY A 140 1.14 -46.82 -5.48
C GLY A 140 1.14 -46.19 -6.88
N LEU A 141 1.05 -44.86 -6.97
CA LEU A 141 1.03 -44.18 -8.28
C LEU A 141 2.36 -44.34 -9.01
N SER A 142 2.28 -44.51 -10.33
CA SER A 142 3.45 -44.56 -11.20
C SER A 142 4.24 -43.25 -11.18
N THR A 143 5.52 -43.30 -11.53
CA THR A 143 6.40 -42.11 -11.57
C THR A 143 5.83 -41.00 -12.47
N GLU A 144 5.16 -41.38 -13.56
CA GLU A 144 4.54 -40.46 -14.50
C GLU A 144 3.31 -39.75 -13.89
N GLU A 145 2.43 -40.50 -13.21
CA GLU A 145 1.28 -39.95 -12.48
C GLU A 145 1.73 -39.03 -11.35
N GLN A 146 2.75 -39.43 -10.57
CA GLN A 146 3.33 -38.59 -9.53
C GLN A 146 3.83 -37.25 -10.10
N SER A 147 4.47 -37.29 -11.27
CA SER A 147 4.98 -36.10 -11.95
C SER A 147 3.85 -35.19 -12.42
N ARG A 148 2.77 -35.76 -12.99
CA ARG A 148 1.56 -35.02 -13.38
C ARG A 148 0.90 -34.33 -12.18
N ILE A 149 0.68 -35.03 -11.07
CA ILE A 149 0.09 -34.45 -9.85
C ILE A 149 0.97 -33.30 -9.31
N LYS A 150 2.30 -33.50 -9.26
CA LYS A 150 3.24 -32.46 -8.80
C LYS A 150 3.22 -31.23 -9.69
N TYR A 151 3.20 -31.42 -11.01
CA TYR A 151 3.09 -30.34 -11.98
C TYR A 151 1.78 -29.57 -11.78
N ARG A 152 0.64 -30.26 -11.68
CA ARG A 152 -0.65 -29.62 -11.43
C ARG A 152 -0.64 -28.82 -10.14
N ARG A 153 -0.15 -29.39 -9.03
CA ARG A 153 -0.03 -28.67 -7.75
C ARG A 153 0.80 -27.39 -7.91
N ARG A 154 1.91 -27.43 -8.65
CA ARG A 154 2.72 -26.23 -8.95
C ARG A 154 1.91 -25.19 -9.69
N THR A 155 1.14 -25.58 -10.72
CA THR A 155 0.27 -24.68 -11.48
C THR A 155 -0.81 -24.04 -10.60
N LEU A 156 -1.45 -24.83 -9.72
CA LEU A 156 -2.44 -24.34 -8.77
C LEU A 156 -1.84 -23.35 -7.76
N LYS A 157 -0.66 -23.66 -7.19
CA LYS A 157 0.07 -22.71 -6.33
C LYS A 157 0.44 -21.43 -7.04
N ASN A 158 0.96 -21.53 -8.27
CA ASN A 158 1.30 -20.37 -9.09
C ASN A 158 0.09 -19.49 -9.39
N ARG A 159 -1.09 -20.08 -9.59
CA ARG A 159 -2.35 -19.33 -9.71
C ARG A 159 -2.63 -18.52 -8.44
N GLY A 160 -2.52 -19.14 -7.27
CA GLY A 160 -2.64 -18.45 -5.97
C GLY A 160 -1.60 -17.35 -5.78
N TYR A 161 -0.34 -17.60 -6.14
CA TYR A 161 0.73 -16.60 -6.07
C TYR A 161 0.50 -15.40 -6.99
N ALA A 162 -0.02 -15.62 -8.19
CA ALA A 162 -0.38 -14.52 -9.10
C ALA A 162 -1.51 -13.65 -8.52
N HIS A 163 -2.52 -14.28 -7.92
CA HIS A 163 -3.60 -13.56 -7.24
C HIS A 163 -3.08 -12.75 -6.04
N ASN A 164 -2.32 -13.39 -5.15
CA ASN A 164 -1.72 -12.72 -3.98
C ASN A 164 -0.75 -11.61 -4.37
N CYS A 165 0.00 -11.76 -5.47
CA CYS A 165 0.87 -10.72 -6.00
C CYS A 165 0.06 -9.47 -6.42
N ARG A 166 -1.08 -9.67 -7.09
CA ARG A 166 -1.98 -8.56 -7.46
C ARG A 166 -2.55 -7.88 -6.22
N ILE A 167 -3.05 -8.64 -5.25
CA ILE A 167 -3.57 -8.10 -3.99
C ILE A 167 -2.50 -7.27 -3.27
N LYS A 168 -1.29 -7.83 -3.08
CA LYS A 168 -0.19 -7.13 -2.41
C LYS A 168 0.16 -5.82 -3.11
N ARG A 169 0.23 -5.83 -4.45
CA ARG A 169 0.53 -4.63 -5.24
C ARG A 169 -0.55 -3.56 -5.08
N ILE A 170 -1.82 -3.95 -5.13
CA ILE A 170 -2.94 -3.03 -4.97
C ILE A 170 -2.95 -2.44 -3.56
N SER A 171 -2.76 -3.29 -2.54
CA SER A 171 -2.67 -2.85 -1.15
C SER A 171 -1.51 -1.89 -0.92
N GLN A 172 -0.33 -2.17 -1.48
CA GLN A 172 0.83 -1.30 -1.38
C GLN A 172 0.58 0.04 -2.05
N LYS A 173 0.00 0.04 -3.27
CA LYS A 173 -0.39 1.27 -3.96
C LYS A 173 -1.35 2.11 -3.11
N LYS A 174 -2.42 1.49 -2.58
CA LYS A 174 -3.40 2.17 -1.73
C LYS A 174 -2.75 2.78 -0.48
N SER A 175 -1.87 2.04 0.19
CA SER A 175 -1.13 2.54 1.36
C SER A 175 -0.25 3.74 1.00
N LEU A 176 0.42 3.71 -0.16
CA LEU A 176 1.20 4.86 -0.64
C LEU A 176 0.30 6.08 -0.93
N GLU A 177 -0.86 5.88 -1.55
CA GLU A 177 -1.83 6.95 -1.82
C GLU A 177 -2.36 7.58 -0.52
N GLU A 178 -2.64 6.76 0.50
CA GLU A 178 -3.06 7.21 1.82
C GLU A 178 -1.97 8.04 2.51
N THR A 179 -0.72 7.54 2.54
CA THR A 179 0.40 8.30 3.12
C THR A 179 0.68 9.59 2.37
N ASN A 180 0.52 9.60 1.03
CA ASN A 180 0.68 10.83 0.25
C ASN A 180 -0.39 11.85 0.64
N TRP A 181 -1.65 11.41 0.76
CA TRP A 181 -2.75 12.27 1.17
C TRP A 181 -2.53 12.85 2.57
N GLU A 182 -2.12 12.04 3.54
CA GLU A 182 -1.78 12.50 4.90
C GLU A 182 -0.68 13.56 4.88
N LEU A 183 0.42 13.31 4.15
CA LEU A 183 1.52 14.26 4.03
C LEU A 183 1.11 15.59 3.39
N VAL A 184 0.22 15.54 2.38
CA VAL A 184 -0.32 16.76 1.75
C VAL A 184 -1.16 17.56 2.75
N GLN A 185 -1.98 16.90 3.59
CA GLN A 185 -2.74 17.58 4.64
C GLN A 185 -1.82 18.21 5.69
N ASP A 186 -0.78 17.50 6.11
CA ASP A 186 0.19 18.00 7.09
C ASP A 186 0.94 19.22 6.56
N LEU A 187 1.39 19.19 5.30
CA LEU A 187 2.02 20.34 4.65
C LEU A 187 1.11 21.56 4.63
N GLU A 188 -0.18 21.38 4.31
CA GLU A 188 -1.14 22.49 4.29
C GLU A 188 -1.38 23.06 5.70
N ASN A 189 -1.45 22.20 6.72
CA ASN A 189 -1.58 22.63 8.11
C ASN A 189 -0.33 23.41 8.57
N LEU A 190 0.86 22.89 8.30
CA LEU A 190 2.14 23.54 8.61
C LEU A 190 2.29 24.88 7.91
N ARG A 191 1.85 25.00 6.64
CA ARG A 191 1.82 26.28 5.92
C ARG A 191 0.92 27.30 6.61
N LYS A 192 -0.28 26.90 7.05
CA LYS A 192 -1.20 27.79 7.79
C LYS A 192 -0.61 28.26 9.11
N GLU A 193 0.03 27.36 9.86
CA GLU A 193 0.71 27.67 11.12
C GLU A 193 1.89 28.62 10.92
N LEU A 194 2.70 28.39 9.87
CA LEU A 194 3.80 29.25 9.50
C LEU A 194 3.32 30.66 9.17
N GLU A 195 2.27 30.80 8.37
CA GLU A 195 1.70 32.10 8.01
C GLU A 195 1.07 32.82 9.21
N ALA A 196 0.46 32.09 10.14
CA ALA A 196 -0.01 32.64 11.41
C ALA A 196 1.16 33.17 12.26
N SER A 197 2.22 32.39 12.39
CA SER A 197 3.43 32.75 13.13
C SER A 197 4.15 33.95 12.52
N LYS A 198 4.26 34.02 11.19
CA LYS A 198 4.81 35.18 10.47
C LYS A 198 4.00 36.45 10.74
N ARG A 199 2.66 36.36 10.69
CA ARG A 199 1.77 37.49 10.99
C ARG A 199 1.94 37.99 12.43
N GLU A 200 2.06 37.09 13.39
CA GLU A 200 2.30 37.43 14.79
C GLU A 200 3.67 38.10 14.98
N ARG A 201 4.73 37.52 14.41
CA ARG A 201 6.09 38.10 14.39
C ARG A 201 6.07 39.52 13.83
N ASP A 202 5.42 39.74 12.68
CA ASP A 202 5.38 41.04 12.02
C ASP A 202 4.54 42.06 12.79
N MET A 203 3.54 41.63 13.54
CA MET A 203 2.83 42.48 14.50
C MET A 203 3.76 42.94 15.62
N TYR A 204 4.50 42.02 16.26
CA TYR A 204 5.41 42.38 17.36
C TYR A 204 6.59 43.21 16.88
N LYS A 205 7.16 42.92 15.70
CA LYS A 205 8.21 43.73 15.09
C LYS A 205 7.76 45.19 14.91
N ARG A 206 6.56 45.42 14.37
CA ARG A 206 5.98 46.77 14.24
C ARG A 206 5.80 47.46 15.60
N LYS A 207 5.29 46.75 16.60
CA LYS A 207 5.15 47.30 17.97
C LYS A 207 6.51 47.72 18.54
N TYR A 208 7.54 46.88 18.37
CA TYR A 208 8.90 47.17 18.82
C TYR A 208 9.49 48.39 18.10
N GLU A 209 9.40 48.44 16.77
CA GLU A 209 9.91 49.57 15.96
C GLU A 209 9.26 50.90 16.36
N ASN A 210 7.95 50.90 16.61
CA ASN A 210 7.23 52.08 17.10
C ASN A 210 7.75 52.56 18.46
N LEU A 211 7.90 51.64 19.43
CA LEU A 211 8.42 51.98 20.75
C LEU A 211 9.86 52.49 20.67
N TYR A 212 10.70 51.82 19.88
CA TYR A 212 12.08 52.24 19.65
C TYR A 212 12.14 53.67 19.06
N ALA A 213 11.34 53.96 18.05
CA ALA A 213 11.25 55.29 17.45
C ALA A 213 10.80 56.36 18.47
N MET A 214 9.84 56.05 19.35
CA MET A 214 9.40 56.96 20.41
C MET A 214 10.52 57.26 21.41
N VAL A 215 11.23 56.24 21.89
CA VAL A 215 12.36 56.40 22.82
C VAL A 215 13.48 57.22 22.19
N MET A 216 13.81 56.97 20.92
CA MET A 216 14.85 57.71 20.21
C MET A 216 14.47 59.18 19.99
N LYS A 217 13.18 59.48 19.73
CA LYS A 217 12.68 60.86 19.68
C LYS A 217 12.80 61.56 21.03
N GLN A 218 12.45 60.90 22.13
CA GLN A 218 12.58 61.46 23.48
C GLN A 218 14.03 61.77 23.86
N LYS A 219 14.98 60.88 23.52
CA LYS A 219 16.41 61.13 23.77
C LYS A 219 16.96 62.33 23.02
N LYS A 220 16.46 62.63 21.82
CA LYS A 220 16.88 63.80 21.03
C LYS A 220 16.28 65.12 21.52
N SER A 221 15.20 65.07 22.30
CA SER A 221 14.50 66.25 22.81
C SER A 221 14.99 66.69 24.20
N ARG A 222 15.94 65.97 24.79
CA ARG A 222 16.61 66.29 26.05
C ARG A 222 18.02 66.76 25.75
#